data_AF-A0A7Y2JQF9-F1
#
_entry.id   AF-A0A7Y2JQF9-F1
#
_cell.length_a   1.000
_cell.length_b   1.000
_cell.length_c   1.000
_cell.angle_alpha   90.00
_cell.angle_beta   90.00
_cell.angle_gamma   90.00
#
_symmetry.space_group_name_H-M   'P 1'
#
loop_
_entity.id
_entity.type
_entity.pdbx_description
1 polymer ?
#
loop_
_entity_poly.entity_id
_entity_poly.type
_entity_poly.pdbx_seq_one_letter_code
_entity_poly.pdbx_strand_id
1 'polypeptide(L)'
;HRSVLGSVVVAAGMVLSGCSSSFDKSTGPETATGPATAFGKWTPGPGECSAAIHDGYSVVGPDRQLYPTWHPPVDPATGCSFGHEHGRDPRGSDLYQAVGDIAFGYANEALDIYDPGSPRHEDHVGHKIEWQNDVEMRLNGDAASAGLRITCDVLTKLHQGTHSKDAFTNNLHELVYHISCIDGTEMHLTMMAAIGTPGEFVRSCDRDAHVTVGTATPANSPSGGGKRILPDRGCIEEHFLVPDGQSSSISTALRESWQISQSVRTEGGQRLASINPYYQVLHPSRFYDPALPNGVGRPIDACYEVEANGDQAQTSLCDDSTGGGTILDVMFDDPQSEFDGVIRFVDINSNRITNANGPEVWYSDPFGKNARTEPFPGSIRQVIASINNDIVLESGPSIGRNRHYGGPTVHAPN
;
A
#
# COMPACT_ATOMS: atom_id res chain seq x y z
N HIS A 1 -42.87 -30.45 66.32
CA HIS A 1 -42.68 -29.07 65.80
C HIS A 1 -41.26 -28.97 65.28
N ARG A 2 -41.05 -29.30 64.00
CA ARG A 2 -40.86 -28.40 62.84
C ARG A 2 -39.47 -27.73 62.80
N SER A 3 -38.68 -28.27 61.86
CA SER A 3 -37.52 -27.78 61.11
C SER A 3 -37.18 -26.29 61.16
N VAL A 4 -35.88 -25.98 61.05
CA VAL A 4 -35.31 -25.25 59.89
C VAL A 4 -33.87 -25.74 59.66
N LEU A 5 -33.62 -26.43 58.53
CA LEU A 5 -32.30 -26.54 57.91
C LEU A 5 -32.06 -25.25 57.11
N GLY A 6 -30.94 -24.57 57.37
CA GLY A 6 -30.47 -23.46 56.55
C GLY A 6 -29.57 -23.97 55.42
N SER A 7 -30.07 -23.94 54.19
CA SER A 7 -29.28 -24.17 52.99
C SER A 7 -28.49 -22.90 52.64
N VAL A 8 -27.17 -22.98 52.68
CA VAL A 8 -26.28 -21.95 52.12
C VAL A 8 -26.17 -22.18 50.62
N VAL A 9 -26.77 -21.29 49.84
CA VAL A 9 -26.61 -21.22 48.39
C VAL A 9 -25.26 -20.57 48.11
N VAL A 10 -24.29 -21.34 47.61
CA VAL A 10 -23.06 -20.81 47.04
C VAL A 10 -23.38 -20.27 45.65
N ALA A 11 -23.45 -18.96 45.52
CA ALA A 11 -23.56 -18.30 44.23
C ALA A 11 -22.22 -18.46 43.49
N ALA A 12 -22.20 -19.31 42.47
CA ALA A 12 -21.13 -19.36 41.49
C ALA A 12 -21.17 -18.06 40.68
N GLY A 13 -20.21 -17.17 40.93
CA GLY A 13 -19.98 -16.02 40.08
C GLY A 13 -19.55 -16.50 38.69
N MET A 14 -20.48 -16.43 37.73
CA MET A 14 -20.14 -16.49 36.32
C MET A 14 -19.27 -15.27 36.00
N VAL A 15 -17.97 -15.50 35.80
CA VAL A 15 -17.10 -14.55 35.13
C VAL A 15 -17.56 -14.52 33.69
N LEU A 16 -18.35 -13.51 33.33
CA LEU A 16 -18.61 -13.15 31.95
C LEU A 16 -17.29 -12.65 31.36
N SER A 17 -16.54 -13.56 30.73
CA SER A 17 -15.45 -13.19 29.83
C SER A 17 -16.08 -12.42 28.68
N GLY A 18 -15.90 -11.10 28.68
CA GLY A 18 -16.29 -10.26 27.55
C GLY A 18 -15.54 -10.71 26.30
N CYS A 19 -16.28 -11.05 25.25
CA CYS A 19 -15.73 -11.22 23.93
C CYS A 19 -15.19 -9.86 23.46
N SER A 20 -13.87 -9.70 23.38
CA SER A 20 -13.27 -8.61 22.61
C SER A 20 -13.11 -9.09 21.17
N SER A 21 -14.05 -8.70 20.31
CA SER A 21 -13.95 -8.81 18.84
C SER A 21 -13.11 -7.69 18.23
N SER A 22 -12.57 -6.78 19.05
CA SER A 22 -11.63 -5.76 18.61
C SER A 22 -10.26 -6.38 18.37
N PHE A 23 -9.52 -5.88 17.38
CA PHE A 23 -8.06 -6.01 17.33
C PHE A 23 -7.53 -6.01 18.76
N ASP A 24 -6.86 -7.08 19.18
CA ASP A 24 -6.29 -7.16 20.51
C ASP A 24 -5.22 -6.06 20.56
N LYS A 25 -5.64 -4.85 20.94
CA LYS A 25 -4.74 -3.80 21.32
C LYS A 25 -4.04 -4.40 22.50
N SER A 26 -2.80 -4.80 22.32
CA SER A 26 -1.92 -5.04 23.44
C SER A 26 -1.98 -3.79 24.32
N THR A 27 -2.67 -3.88 25.44
CA THR A 27 -3.06 -2.73 26.27
C THR A 27 -1.92 -2.37 27.22
N GLY A 28 -0.75 -2.13 26.64
CA GLY A 28 0.49 -1.65 27.25
C GLY A 28 1.58 -1.55 26.18
N PRO A 29 2.66 -0.76 26.38
CA PRO A 29 3.79 -0.81 25.47
C PRO A 29 4.35 -2.23 25.52
N GLU A 30 4.07 -3.02 24.49
CA GLU A 30 4.69 -4.32 24.35
C GLU A 30 6.19 -4.09 24.27
N THR A 31 6.94 -4.74 25.16
CA THR A 31 8.40 -4.73 25.06
C THR A 31 8.76 -5.49 23.79
N ALA A 32 9.38 -4.78 22.84
CA ALA A 32 9.89 -5.36 21.62
C ALA A 32 10.89 -6.48 21.93
N THR A 33 10.81 -7.58 21.18
CA THR A 33 11.74 -8.71 21.28
C THR A 33 13.01 -8.50 20.47
N GLY A 34 12.98 -7.56 19.52
CA GLY A 34 14.10 -7.17 18.65
C GLY A 34 13.62 -6.27 17.51
N PRO A 35 14.53 -5.70 16.71
CA PRO A 35 14.17 -4.97 15.50
C PRO A 35 13.77 -5.93 14.38
N ALA A 36 12.72 -5.60 13.63
CA ALA A 36 12.42 -6.23 12.36
C ALA A 36 13.48 -5.86 11.31
N THR A 37 13.56 -6.62 10.22
CA THR A 37 14.49 -6.39 9.11
C THR A 37 14.30 -5.02 8.47
N ALA A 38 13.08 -4.47 8.44
CA ALA A 38 12.81 -3.15 7.90
C ALA A 38 13.32 -1.99 8.79
N PHE A 39 13.55 -2.24 10.08
CA PHE A 39 13.90 -1.20 11.04
C PHE A 39 15.35 -0.69 10.87
N GLY A 40 15.55 0.63 10.97
CA GLY A 40 16.86 1.27 10.86
C GLY A 40 17.51 1.17 9.47
N LYS A 41 16.71 0.95 8.42
CA LYS A 41 17.20 0.84 7.04
C LYS A 41 17.33 2.17 6.31
N TRP A 42 16.56 3.18 6.72
CA TRP A 42 16.65 4.51 6.14
C TRP A 42 17.99 5.15 6.50
N THR A 43 18.58 5.85 5.53
CA THR A 43 19.83 6.59 5.70
C THR A 43 19.58 8.03 5.28
N PRO A 44 19.90 9.02 6.14
CA PRO A 44 19.64 10.41 5.82
C PRO A 44 20.56 10.95 4.72
N GLY A 45 19.97 11.73 3.82
CA GLY A 45 20.66 12.59 2.88
C GLY A 45 21.19 13.90 3.52
N PRO A 46 21.95 14.70 2.76
CA PRO A 46 22.44 16.00 3.23
C PRO A 46 21.31 16.94 3.65
N GLY A 47 21.33 17.40 4.91
CA GLY A 47 20.36 18.36 5.44
C GLY A 47 19.06 17.74 5.99
N GLU A 48 18.89 16.43 5.87
CA GLU A 48 17.76 15.70 6.44
C GLU A 48 17.91 15.46 7.95
N CYS A 49 16.82 15.00 8.58
CA CYS A 49 16.81 14.52 9.96
C CYS A 49 17.85 13.44 10.21
N SER A 50 18.30 13.27 11.46
CA SER A 50 19.15 12.12 11.79
C SER A 50 18.36 10.81 11.78
N ALA A 51 19.03 9.69 11.48
CA ALA A 51 18.46 8.34 11.58
C ALA A 51 17.80 8.07 12.95
N ALA A 52 18.39 8.59 14.04
CA ALA A 52 17.81 8.43 15.38
C ALA A 52 16.46 9.13 15.58
N ILE A 53 16.22 10.26 14.90
CA ILE A 53 14.91 10.95 14.93
C ILE A 53 13.90 10.14 14.12
N HIS A 54 14.31 9.70 12.94
CA HIS A 54 13.50 8.88 12.05
C HIS A 54 13.07 7.56 12.71
N ASP A 55 14.03 6.82 13.27
CA ASP A 55 13.77 5.54 13.93
C ASP A 55 12.97 5.68 15.24
N GLY A 56 12.79 6.91 15.73
CA GLY A 56 11.84 7.23 16.79
C GLY A 56 10.39 6.99 16.38
N TYR A 57 10.08 7.01 15.08
CA TYR A 57 8.78 6.63 14.52
C TYR A 57 8.73 5.12 14.32
N SER A 58 8.35 4.43 15.39
CA SER A 58 8.31 2.96 15.42
C SER A 58 7.11 2.42 16.16
N VAL A 59 6.74 1.19 15.81
CA VAL A 59 5.64 0.45 16.43
C VAL A 59 6.08 -0.99 16.70
N VAL A 60 5.56 -1.59 17.76
CA VAL A 60 5.73 -3.02 18.00
C VAL A 60 4.63 -3.77 17.25
N GLY A 61 5.04 -4.62 16.31
CA GLY A 61 4.12 -5.40 15.48
C GLY A 61 3.50 -6.58 16.23
N PRO A 62 2.54 -7.30 15.63
CA PRO A 62 1.86 -8.43 16.27
C PRO A 62 2.76 -9.62 16.64
N ASP A 63 3.95 -9.70 16.05
CA ASP A 63 4.98 -10.70 16.35
C ASP A 63 6.00 -10.22 17.41
N ARG A 64 5.73 -9.05 18.02
CA ARG A 64 6.53 -8.36 19.02
C ARG A 64 7.86 -7.78 18.51
N GLN A 65 8.11 -7.76 17.21
CA GLN A 65 9.26 -7.05 16.65
C GLN A 65 9.00 -5.54 16.56
N LEU A 66 10.06 -4.73 16.59
CA LEU A 66 9.99 -3.29 16.39
C LEU A 66 10.10 -2.97 14.90
N TYR A 67 9.11 -2.27 14.37
CA TYR A 67 9.01 -1.86 12.96
C TYR A 67 9.07 -0.34 12.82
N PRO A 68 9.57 0.17 11.68
CA PRO A 68 9.27 1.54 11.30
C PRO A 68 7.76 1.70 11.09
N THR A 69 7.26 2.91 11.31
CA THR A 69 5.87 3.26 11.02
C THR A 69 5.79 4.66 10.40
N TRP A 70 4.58 5.16 10.19
CA TRP A 70 4.35 6.46 9.59
C TRP A 70 5.00 7.59 10.38
N HIS A 71 5.61 8.52 9.65
CA HIS A 71 6.04 9.82 10.14
C HIS A 71 5.55 10.93 9.18
N PRO A 72 5.36 12.17 9.66
CA PRO A 72 5.14 13.30 8.77
C PRO A 72 6.41 13.60 7.96
N PRO A 73 6.33 14.27 6.79
CA PRO A 73 7.52 14.59 5.99
C PRO A 73 8.55 15.47 6.72
N VAL A 74 8.06 16.29 7.67
CA VAL A 74 8.86 17.16 8.54
C VAL A 74 8.57 16.78 9.98
N ASP A 75 9.61 16.50 10.77
CA ASP A 75 9.47 16.22 12.19
C ASP A 75 8.93 17.47 12.92
N PRO A 76 7.75 17.39 13.57
CA PRO A 76 7.18 18.54 14.25
C PRO A 76 7.96 18.98 15.49
N ALA A 77 8.82 18.13 16.07
CA ALA A 77 9.58 18.48 17.26
C ALA A 77 10.83 19.33 16.95
N THR A 78 11.53 19.03 15.86
CA THR A 78 12.79 19.68 15.49
C THR A 78 12.69 20.56 14.24
N GLY A 79 11.68 20.34 13.40
CA GLY A 79 11.52 21.02 12.12
C GLY A 79 12.45 20.52 11.01
N CYS A 80 13.25 19.48 11.24
CA CYS A 80 14.02 18.84 10.18
C CYS A 80 13.09 18.03 9.25
N SER A 81 13.52 17.83 8.01
CA SER A 81 12.78 17.05 7.02
C SER A 81 13.41 15.68 6.79
N PHE A 82 12.59 14.68 6.46
CA PHE A 82 13.05 13.31 6.19
C PHE A 82 13.39 13.04 4.71
N GLY A 83 13.18 14.01 3.83
CA GLY A 83 13.43 13.83 2.38
C GLY A 83 12.38 12.99 1.65
N HIS A 84 11.47 12.33 2.37
CA HIS A 84 10.42 11.47 1.82
C HIS A 84 9.15 11.54 2.66
N GLU A 85 8.08 10.92 2.17
CA GLU A 85 6.78 10.88 2.86
C GLU A 85 6.14 9.49 2.85
N HIS A 86 5.16 9.27 3.73
CA HIS A 86 4.42 8.00 3.84
C HIS A 86 2.92 8.15 3.60
N GLY A 87 2.48 9.20 2.92
CA GLY A 87 1.09 9.54 2.69
C GLY A 87 0.41 10.13 3.92
N ARG A 88 -0.87 9.83 4.11
CA ARG A 88 -1.67 10.42 5.18
C ARG A 88 -1.31 9.87 6.55
N ASP A 89 -1.34 10.76 7.53
CA ASP A 89 -1.32 10.41 8.94
C ASP A 89 -2.46 9.45 9.28
N PRO A 90 -2.18 8.17 9.64
CA PRO A 90 -3.23 7.18 9.89
C PRO A 90 -4.12 7.56 11.09
N ARG A 91 -3.64 8.42 12.01
CA ARG A 91 -4.37 8.83 13.22
C ARG A 91 -5.66 9.59 12.94
N GLY A 92 -5.84 10.12 11.73
CA GLY A 92 -7.09 10.78 11.35
C GLY A 92 -8.18 9.82 10.87
N SER A 93 -7.88 8.54 10.62
CA SER A 93 -8.89 7.55 10.24
C SER A 93 -9.70 7.11 11.46
N ASP A 94 -11.01 6.91 11.28
CA ASP A 94 -11.87 6.36 12.35
C ASP A 94 -11.50 4.90 12.69
N LEU A 95 -10.83 4.22 11.77
CA LEU A 95 -10.28 2.88 11.99
C LEU A 95 -9.01 2.86 12.84
N TYR A 96 -8.32 3.98 13.02
CA TYR A 96 -7.06 4.03 13.79
C TYR A 96 -7.25 3.56 15.23
N GLN A 97 -8.40 3.88 15.82
CA GLN A 97 -8.73 3.38 17.16
C GLN A 97 -8.91 1.86 17.20
N ALA A 98 -9.11 1.16 16.10
CA ALA A 98 -9.10 -0.30 16.10
C ALA A 98 -7.71 -0.84 15.78
N VAL A 99 -7.03 -0.27 14.78
CA VAL A 99 -5.85 -0.89 14.16
C VAL A 99 -4.51 -0.38 14.67
N GLY A 100 -4.45 0.86 15.19
CA GLY A 100 -3.21 1.49 15.64
C GLY A 100 -2.26 1.88 14.51
N ASP A 101 -0.97 2.03 14.85
CA ASP A 101 0.09 2.32 13.89
C ASP A 101 0.37 1.12 12.99
N ILE A 102 0.67 1.39 11.72
CA ILE A 102 0.93 0.34 10.72
C ILE A 102 2.40 -0.07 10.81
N ALA A 103 2.67 -1.34 11.09
CA ALA A 103 4.02 -1.91 11.05
C ALA A 103 4.48 -2.09 9.61
N PHE A 104 5.45 -1.30 9.17
CA PHE A 104 6.00 -1.37 7.82
C PHE A 104 6.96 -2.55 7.67
N GLY A 105 6.60 -3.52 6.82
CA GLY A 105 7.40 -4.71 6.55
C GLY A 105 6.98 -5.96 7.35
N TYR A 106 5.83 -5.93 8.01
CA TYR A 106 5.32 -7.08 8.76
C TYR A 106 5.01 -8.29 7.88
N ALA A 107 4.45 -8.09 6.68
CA ALA A 107 4.20 -9.18 5.74
C ALA A 107 5.50 -9.78 5.18
N ASN A 108 6.54 -8.97 5.06
CA ASN A 108 7.88 -9.38 4.66
C ASN A 108 8.50 -10.32 5.71
N GLU A 109 8.43 -9.97 6.98
CA GLU A 109 8.89 -10.81 8.09
C GLU A 109 8.13 -12.15 8.15
N ALA A 110 6.82 -12.11 7.94
CA ALA A 110 6.02 -13.32 7.86
C ALA A 110 6.43 -14.21 6.65
N LEU A 111 6.78 -13.59 5.52
CA LEU A 111 7.32 -14.30 4.34
C LEU A 111 8.67 -14.93 4.62
N ASP A 112 9.58 -14.25 5.31
CA ASP A 112 10.89 -14.82 5.63
C ASP A 112 10.79 -16.08 6.49
N ILE A 113 9.77 -16.16 7.36
CA ILE A 113 9.50 -17.36 8.16
C ILE A 113 8.82 -18.45 7.32
N TYR A 114 7.86 -18.07 6.47
CA TYR A 114 7.07 -19.00 5.67
C TYR A 114 7.86 -19.61 4.49
N ASP A 115 8.64 -18.79 3.80
CA ASP A 115 9.47 -19.14 2.65
C ASP A 115 10.87 -18.48 2.74
N PRO A 116 11.73 -18.97 3.65
CA PRO A 116 13.07 -18.40 3.89
C PRO A 116 14.00 -18.47 2.66
N GLY A 117 13.66 -19.30 1.67
CA GLY A 117 14.44 -19.44 0.44
C GLY A 117 14.19 -18.32 -0.56
N SER A 118 13.19 -17.46 -0.34
CA SER A 118 12.82 -16.39 -1.26
C SER A 118 12.29 -15.16 -0.50
N PRO A 119 13.16 -14.55 0.33
CA PRO A 119 12.80 -13.39 1.11
C PRO A 119 12.45 -12.21 0.18
N ARG A 120 11.60 -11.33 0.67
CA ARG A 120 11.27 -10.06 0.02
C ARG A 120 11.46 -8.97 1.05
N HIS A 121 12.41 -8.07 0.85
CA HIS A 121 12.58 -6.87 1.66
C HIS A 121 12.30 -5.64 0.82
N GLU A 122 11.48 -4.76 1.36
CA GLU A 122 11.01 -3.53 0.74
C GLU A 122 11.88 -2.34 1.14
N ASP A 123 12.07 -1.40 0.21
CA ASP A 123 12.66 -0.11 0.54
C ASP A 123 11.73 0.68 1.45
N HIS A 124 12.33 1.38 2.41
CA HIS A 124 11.59 2.08 3.44
C HIS A 124 10.64 3.16 2.88
N VAL A 125 11.08 3.93 1.90
CA VAL A 125 10.33 5.11 1.41
C VAL A 125 9.02 4.73 0.70
N GLY A 126 8.94 3.53 0.11
CA GLY A 126 7.77 3.09 -0.65
C GLY A 126 6.50 2.83 0.17
N HIS A 127 6.53 2.85 1.51
CA HIS A 127 5.33 2.59 2.33
C HIS A 127 4.36 3.78 2.29
N LYS A 128 3.24 3.69 1.55
CA LYS A 128 2.29 4.81 1.37
C LYS A 128 0.92 4.53 1.97
N ILE A 129 0.49 5.37 2.90
CA ILE A 129 -0.82 5.31 3.59
C ILE A 129 -1.83 6.25 2.94
N GLU A 130 -3.06 5.77 2.80
CA GLU A 130 -4.23 6.55 2.44
C GLU A 130 -5.45 6.07 3.26
N TRP A 131 -6.36 6.99 3.57
CA TRP A 131 -7.61 6.69 4.24
C TRP A 131 -8.70 7.72 3.91
N GLN A 132 -9.95 7.30 4.07
CA GLN A 132 -11.10 8.19 4.02
C GLN A 132 -12.21 7.61 4.89
N ASN A 133 -12.79 8.45 5.73
CA ASN A 133 -13.93 8.07 6.57
C ASN A 133 -15.25 8.38 5.84
N ASP A 134 -16.30 7.66 6.21
CA ASP A 134 -17.68 7.82 5.73
C ASP A 134 -17.83 7.82 4.19
N VAL A 135 -17.02 7.03 3.47
CA VAL A 135 -17.15 6.92 2.01
C VAL A 135 -18.41 6.20 1.62
N GLU A 136 -19.21 6.81 0.76
CA GLU A 136 -20.39 6.16 0.20
C GLU A 136 -19.97 5.13 -0.85
N MET A 137 -20.41 3.89 -0.63
CA MET A 137 -20.13 2.79 -1.54
C MET A 137 -21.23 2.66 -2.60
N ARG A 138 -20.81 2.43 -3.83
CA ARG A 138 -21.68 2.00 -4.91
C ARG A 138 -22.04 0.53 -4.73
N LEU A 139 -23.34 0.28 -4.73
CA LEU A 139 -23.93 -1.05 -4.56
C LEU A 139 -24.26 -1.68 -5.90
N ASN A 140 -24.27 -3.01 -5.97
CA ASN A 140 -24.76 -3.71 -7.15
C ASN A 140 -26.27 -3.49 -7.34
N GLY A 141 -26.76 -3.66 -8.57
CA GLY A 141 -28.10 -3.25 -9.04
C GLY A 141 -29.29 -3.61 -8.14
N ASP A 142 -29.32 -4.79 -7.53
CA ASP A 142 -30.45 -5.19 -6.67
C ASP A 142 -30.44 -4.44 -5.32
N ALA A 143 -29.27 -4.26 -4.70
CA ALA A 143 -29.11 -3.52 -3.45
C ALA A 143 -29.27 -2.00 -3.66
N ALA A 144 -28.78 -1.49 -4.81
CA ALA A 144 -28.98 -0.10 -5.22
C ALA A 144 -30.48 0.21 -5.46
N SER A 145 -31.21 -0.73 -6.08
CA SER A 145 -32.65 -0.58 -6.34
C SER A 145 -33.51 -0.59 -5.07
N ALA A 146 -32.98 -1.08 -3.96
CA ALA A 146 -33.63 -1.07 -2.65
C ALA A 146 -33.42 0.24 -1.86
N GLY A 147 -32.68 1.21 -2.40
CA GLY A 147 -32.41 2.50 -1.74
C GLY A 147 -31.46 2.39 -0.53
N LEU A 148 -30.69 1.30 -0.46
CA LEU A 148 -29.67 1.14 0.58
C LEU A 148 -28.53 2.13 0.34
N ARG A 149 -28.06 2.73 1.44
CA ARG A 149 -26.85 3.55 1.47
C ARG A 149 -25.89 2.88 2.43
N ILE A 150 -24.71 2.52 1.95
CA ILE A 150 -23.66 1.95 2.79
C ILE A 150 -22.50 2.93 2.78
N THR A 151 -22.14 3.43 3.95
CA THR A 151 -20.90 4.17 4.16
C THR A 151 -19.87 3.26 4.81
N CYS A 152 -18.61 3.47 4.45
CA CYS A 152 -17.48 2.75 5.01
C CYS A 152 -16.36 3.70 5.40
N ASP A 153 -15.60 3.33 6.40
CA ASP A 153 -14.28 3.87 6.65
C ASP A 153 -13.27 2.96 5.98
N VAL A 154 -12.27 3.54 5.32
CA VAL A 154 -11.20 2.83 4.63
C VAL A 154 -9.87 3.36 5.12
N LEU A 155 -8.95 2.48 5.50
CA LEU A 155 -7.54 2.78 5.75
C LEU A 155 -6.71 1.75 5.02
N THR A 156 -5.74 2.19 4.25
CA THR A 156 -4.89 1.27 3.50
C THR A 156 -3.47 1.77 3.34
N LYS A 157 -2.55 0.81 3.19
CA LYS A 157 -1.17 1.02 2.82
C LYS A 157 -0.78 0.06 1.72
N LEU A 158 -0.06 0.55 0.73
CA LEU A 158 0.67 -0.27 -0.24
C LEU A 158 2.14 0.13 -0.20
N HIS A 159 3.04 -0.84 -0.34
CA HIS A 159 4.40 -0.54 -0.74
C HIS A 159 4.46 -0.22 -2.24
N GLN A 160 4.81 1.02 -2.55
CA GLN A 160 4.67 1.62 -3.87
C GLN A 160 5.88 2.49 -4.21
N GLY A 161 7.09 1.95 -4.08
CA GLY A 161 8.32 2.65 -4.46
C GLY A 161 8.36 2.95 -5.97
N THR A 162 8.45 4.23 -6.34
CA THR A 162 8.40 4.67 -7.76
C THR A 162 9.74 5.11 -8.34
N HIS A 163 10.84 4.86 -7.61
CA HIS A 163 12.17 5.38 -7.97
C HIS A 163 13.18 4.34 -8.44
N SER A 164 13.01 3.07 -8.10
CA SER A 164 14.01 2.02 -8.34
C SER A 164 13.64 1.14 -9.55
N LYS A 165 14.44 0.12 -9.86
CA LYS A 165 14.06 -0.89 -10.88
C LYS A 165 13.15 -2.00 -10.34
N ASP A 166 12.92 -2.05 -9.03
CA ASP A 166 12.33 -3.20 -8.34
C ASP A 166 11.00 -3.62 -8.97
N ALA A 167 10.12 -2.65 -9.19
CA ALA A 167 8.79 -2.85 -9.77
C ALA A 167 8.78 -3.37 -11.20
N PHE A 168 9.90 -3.40 -11.92
CA PHE A 168 9.93 -3.91 -13.29
C PHE A 168 9.91 -5.45 -13.32
N THR A 169 10.46 -6.10 -12.30
CA THR A 169 10.54 -7.57 -12.22
C THR A 169 9.88 -8.15 -10.96
N ASN A 170 9.74 -7.36 -9.90
CA ASN A 170 9.18 -7.76 -8.63
C ASN A 170 7.70 -7.41 -8.50
N ASN A 171 6.85 -8.44 -8.42
CA ASN A 171 5.41 -8.28 -8.27
C ASN A 171 4.91 -8.39 -6.83
N LEU A 172 5.78 -8.60 -5.84
CA LEU A 172 5.40 -8.76 -4.44
C LEU A 172 5.53 -7.45 -3.68
N HIS A 173 4.40 -6.92 -3.22
CA HIS A 173 4.32 -5.66 -2.48
C HIS A 173 3.43 -5.79 -1.25
N GLU A 174 3.91 -5.37 -0.07
CA GLU A 174 3.13 -5.43 1.17
C GLU A 174 1.90 -4.52 1.08
N LEU A 175 0.75 -5.13 1.33
CA LEU A 175 -0.56 -4.52 1.39
C LEU A 175 -1.11 -4.64 2.81
N VAL A 176 -1.53 -3.50 3.37
CA VAL A 176 -2.38 -3.43 4.57
C VAL A 176 -3.70 -2.79 4.15
N TYR A 177 -4.81 -3.44 4.43
CA TYR A 177 -6.12 -2.99 3.99
C TYR A 177 -7.17 -3.19 5.08
N HIS A 178 -7.75 -2.09 5.53
CA HIS A 178 -8.79 -2.05 6.55
C HIS A 178 -10.02 -1.36 5.98
N ILE A 179 -11.18 -1.99 6.17
CA ILE A 179 -12.47 -1.39 5.85
C ILE A 179 -13.49 -1.82 6.90
N SER A 180 -14.31 -0.88 7.35
CA SER A 180 -15.49 -1.14 8.18
C SER A 180 -16.67 -0.34 7.64
N CYS A 181 -17.81 -0.98 7.50
CA CYS A 181 -19.01 -0.41 6.90
C CYS A 181 -20.21 -0.54 7.83
N ILE A 182 -21.18 0.36 7.66
CA ILE A 182 -22.39 0.37 8.48
C ILE A 182 -23.31 -0.86 8.29
N ASP A 183 -23.07 -1.67 7.24
CA ASP A 183 -23.79 -2.92 6.99
C ASP A 183 -23.17 -4.14 7.68
N GLY A 184 -22.10 -3.95 8.45
CA GLY A 184 -21.36 -5.02 9.12
C GLY A 184 -20.25 -5.61 8.27
N THR A 185 -20.00 -5.11 7.05
CA THR A 185 -18.79 -5.45 6.30
C THR A 185 -17.57 -4.93 7.04
N GLU A 186 -16.74 -5.85 7.53
CA GLU A 186 -15.48 -5.51 8.20
C GLU A 186 -14.40 -6.50 7.77
N MET A 187 -13.25 -5.97 7.35
CA MET A 187 -12.05 -6.78 7.11
C MET A 187 -10.79 -5.98 7.40
N HIS A 188 -9.84 -6.64 8.05
CA HIS A 188 -8.51 -6.13 8.34
C HIS A 188 -7.48 -7.13 7.85
N LEU A 189 -6.83 -6.76 6.75
CA LEU A 189 -5.99 -7.65 5.99
C LEU A 189 -4.56 -7.14 5.92
N THR A 190 -3.59 -8.03 6.08
CA THR A 190 -2.17 -7.76 5.80
C THR A 190 -1.58 -8.93 5.03
N MET A 191 -0.90 -8.66 3.92
CA MET A 191 -0.34 -9.69 3.04
C MET A 191 0.73 -9.12 2.10
N MET A 192 1.55 -10.02 1.56
CA MET A 192 2.36 -9.78 0.37
C MET A 192 1.47 -9.93 -0.87
N ALA A 193 1.03 -8.81 -1.44
CA ALA A 193 0.22 -8.82 -2.64
C ALA A 193 1.09 -9.16 -3.86
N ALA A 194 0.76 -10.26 -4.54
CA ALA A 194 1.30 -10.56 -5.86
C ALA A 194 0.50 -9.80 -6.94
N ILE A 195 1.13 -8.84 -7.62
CA ILE A 195 0.46 -7.90 -8.52
C ILE A 195 0.80 -8.24 -9.98
N GLY A 196 -0.12 -8.95 -10.63
CA GLY A 196 0.06 -9.48 -11.99
C GLY A 196 1.16 -10.54 -12.07
N THR A 197 1.70 -10.69 -13.28
CA THR A 197 2.77 -11.65 -13.60
C THR A 197 4.13 -11.13 -13.11
N PRO A 198 4.97 -11.95 -12.47
CA PRO A 198 6.33 -11.57 -12.10
C PRO A 198 7.24 -11.46 -13.33
N GLY A 199 8.28 -10.62 -13.27
CA GLY A 199 9.24 -10.44 -14.39
C GLY A 199 8.74 -9.58 -15.57
N GLU A 200 7.49 -9.13 -15.54
CA GLU A 200 6.90 -8.24 -16.53
C GLU A 200 6.05 -7.13 -15.90
N PHE A 201 5.63 -6.16 -16.70
CA PHE A 201 4.58 -5.21 -16.36
C PHE A 201 3.74 -4.89 -17.61
N VAL A 202 2.67 -4.11 -17.45
CA VAL A 202 1.83 -3.63 -18.56
C VAL A 202 2.16 -2.16 -18.84
N ARG A 203 2.30 -1.78 -20.11
CA ARG A 203 2.67 -0.42 -20.51
C ARG A 203 1.59 0.60 -20.09
N SER A 204 1.99 1.79 -19.63
CA SER A 204 1.06 2.83 -19.17
C SER A 204 0.18 3.41 -20.27
N CYS A 205 0.75 3.65 -21.45
CA CYS A 205 0.09 4.23 -22.61
C CYS A 205 -0.64 3.21 -23.50
N ASP A 206 -0.35 1.92 -23.36
CA ASP A 206 -1.10 0.82 -23.98
C ASP A 206 -1.35 -0.29 -22.94
N ARG A 207 -2.59 -0.35 -22.43
CA ARG A 207 -2.97 -1.23 -21.32
C ARG A 207 -3.12 -2.70 -21.69
N ASP A 208 -2.93 -3.03 -22.95
CA ASP A 208 -2.92 -4.40 -23.46
C ASP A 208 -1.50 -4.86 -23.84
N ALA A 209 -0.52 -3.95 -23.89
CA ALA A 209 0.88 -4.27 -24.16
C ALA A 209 1.61 -4.73 -22.88
N HIS A 210 2.04 -5.99 -22.87
CA HIS A 210 2.90 -6.55 -21.83
C HIS A 210 4.38 -6.33 -22.18
N VAL A 211 5.16 -5.87 -21.20
CA VAL A 211 6.60 -5.65 -21.29
C VAL A 211 7.31 -6.67 -20.41
N THR A 212 7.91 -7.68 -21.04
CA THR A 212 8.77 -8.64 -20.35
C THR A 212 10.14 -8.03 -20.10
N VAL A 213 10.56 -7.98 -18.84
CA VAL A 213 11.80 -7.33 -18.42
C VAL A 213 12.90 -8.35 -18.13
N GLY A 214 12.57 -9.41 -17.38
CA GLY A 214 13.57 -10.41 -17.02
C GLY A 214 13.07 -11.41 -15.99
N THR A 215 14.03 -12.09 -15.34
CA THR A 215 13.73 -13.04 -14.27
C THR A 215 13.03 -12.33 -13.11
N ALA A 216 11.99 -12.96 -12.59
CA ALA A 216 11.31 -12.54 -11.39
C ALA A 216 12.30 -12.35 -10.23
N THR A 217 12.06 -11.33 -9.40
CA THR A 217 12.80 -11.14 -8.15
C THR A 217 11.79 -11.02 -7.01
N PRO A 218 11.71 -11.97 -6.07
CA PRO A 218 12.35 -13.30 -6.08
C PRO A 218 11.97 -14.19 -7.27
N ALA A 219 12.81 -15.20 -7.58
CA ALA A 219 12.63 -16.04 -8.77
C ALA A 219 11.40 -16.96 -8.71
N ASN A 220 10.94 -17.30 -7.50
CA ASN A 220 9.76 -18.13 -7.26
C ASN A 220 8.49 -17.30 -7.02
N SER A 221 8.52 -15.98 -7.25
CA SER A 221 7.37 -15.12 -6.99
C SER A 221 6.12 -15.66 -7.69
N PRO A 222 5.01 -15.86 -6.97
CA PRO A 222 3.79 -16.36 -7.59
C PRO A 222 3.19 -15.31 -8.53
N SER A 223 2.58 -15.75 -9.63
CA SER A 223 1.65 -14.89 -10.36
C SER A 223 0.45 -14.56 -9.48
N GLY A 224 0.04 -13.30 -9.48
CA GLY A 224 -1.17 -12.85 -8.83
C GLY A 224 -2.19 -12.30 -9.80
N GLY A 225 -3.32 -11.83 -9.27
CA GLY A 225 -4.30 -11.11 -10.06
C GLY A 225 -3.90 -9.64 -10.27
N GLY A 226 -4.72 -8.90 -11.02
CA GLY A 226 -4.47 -7.50 -11.30
C GLY A 226 -3.24 -7.27 -12.19
N LYS A 227 -2.69 -6.05 -12.17
CA LYS A 227 -1.63 -5.61 -13.11
C LYS A 227 -0.77 -4.52 -12.47
N ARG A 228 0.54 -4.58 -12.67
CA ARG A 228 1.45 -3.44 -12.55
C ARG A 228 1.45 -2.73 -13.90
N ILE A 229 0.93 -1.52 -13.96
CA ILE A 229 0.91 -0.68 -15.16
C ILE A 229 1.94 0.42 -14.96
N LEU A 230 3.03 0.40 -15.71
CA LEU A 230 4.19 1.27 -15.50
C LEU A 230 4.59 1.98 -16.81
N PRO A 231 5.17 3.19 -16.74
CA PRO A 231 5.66 3.89 -17.92
C PRO A 231 6.94 3.24 -18.46
N ASP A 232 7.10 3.26 -19.78
CA ASP A 232 8.30 2.83 -20.49
C ASP A 232 8.75 3.88 -21.51
N ARG A 233 9.93 3.66 -22.11
CA ARG A 233 10.52 4.58 -23.09
C ARG A 233 9.59 4.88 -24.26
N GLY A 234 8.82 3.89 -24.74
CA GLY A 234 7.85 4.10 -25.81
C GLY A 234 6.77 5.11 -25.42
N CYS A 235 6.29 5.08 -24.18
CA CYS A 235 5.35 6.09 -23.69
C CYS A 235 5.97 7.50 -23.56
N ILE A 236 7.27 7.59 -23.28
CA ILE A 236 7.98 8.87 -23.25
C ILE A 236 8.05 9.46 -24.66
N GLU A 237 8.48 8.67 -25.64
CA GLU A 237 8.61 9.11 -27.03
C GLU A 237 7.25 9.44 -27.67
N GLU A 238 6.19 8.69 -27.36
CA GLU A 238 4.87 8.90 -28.00
C GLU A 238 4.06 10.04 -27.37
N HIS A 239 4.24 10.29 -26.07
CA HIS A 239 3.32 11.16 -25.32
C HIS A 239 3.99 12.22 -24.45
N PHE A 240 5.29 12.09 -24.15
CA PHE A 240 6.01 13.10 -23.37
C PHE A 240 6.82 14.02 -24.26
N LEU A 241 7.61 13.47 -25.19
CA LEU A 241 8.34 14.23 -26.19
C LEU A 241 7.40 14.48 -27.38
N VAL A 242 7.08 15.73 -27.65
CA VAL A 242 6.09 16.10 -28.67
C VAL A 242 6.59 17.24 -29.55
N PRO A 243 6.03 17.42 -30.77
CA PRO A 243 6.38 18.54 -31.63
C PRO A 243 6.10 19.89 -30.99
N ASP A 244 6.85 20.91 -31.41
CA ASP A 244 6.62 22.29 -30.98
C ASP A 244 5.17 22.75 -31.21
N GLY A 245 4.62 23.44 -30.20
CA GLY A 245 3.22 23.86 -30.18
C GLY A 245 2.19 22.79 -29.74
N GLN A 246 2.63 21.57 -29.41
CA GLN A 246 1.81 20.57 -28.71
C GLN A 246 2.11 20.54 -27.22
N SER A 247 1.21 19.92 -26.44
CA SER A 247 1.41 19.71 -25.00
C SER A 247 1.64 18.24 -24.71
N SER A 248 2.63 17.93 -23.87
CA SER A 248 2.90 16.56 -23.41
C SER A 248 1.69 15.99 -22.66
N SER A 249 1.33 14.74 -22.95
CA SER A 249 0.27 14.01 -22.26
C SER A 249 0.80 13.26 -21.03
N ILE A 250 1.10 13.99 -19.96
CA ILE A 250 1.74 13.45 -18.75
C ILE A 250 0.95 12.30 -18.12
N SER A 251 -0.38 12.41 -18.05
CA SER A 251 -1.22 11.35 -17.45
C SER A 251 -1.19 10.02 -18.21
N THR A 252 -0.75 10.06 -19.46
CA THR A 252 -0.61 8.89 -20.35
C THR A 252 0.83 8.39 -20.33
N ALA A 253 1.80 9.31 -20.44
CA ALA A 253 3.23 9.02 -20.48
C ALA A 253 3.79 8.56 -19.13
N LEU A 254 3.38 9.20 -18.03
CA LEU A 254 4.02 9.15 -16.71
C LEU A 254 3.00 8.95 -15.59
N ARG A 255 2.33 7.79 -15.66
CA ARG A 255 1.42 7.34 -14.61
C ARG A 255 1.65 5.86 -14.32
N GLU A 256 1.85 5.55 -13.05
CA GLU A 256 1.83 4.17 -12.57
C GLU A 256 0.43 3.82 -12.04
N SER A 257 -0.05 2.62 -12.35
CA SER A 257 -1.26 2.04 -11.76
C SER A 257 -0.97 0.63 -11.25
N TRP A 258 -1.19 0.45 -9.97
CA TRP A 258 -0.95 -0.78 -9.24
C TRP A 258 -2.29 -1.39 -8.90
N GLN A 259 -2.77 -2.25 -9.79
CA GLN A 259 -4.11 -2.82 -9.69
C GLN A 259 -4.03 -4.11 -8.90
N ILE A 260 -4.54 -4.09 -7.68
CA ILE A 260 -4.54 -5.24 -6.80
C ILE A 260 -5.70 -6.17 -7.16
N SER A 261 -5.47 -7.47 -7.05
CA SER A 261 -6.55 -8.44 -6.92
C SER A 261 -6.13 -9.57 -5.99
N GLN A 262 -6.53 -9.45 -4.71
CA GLN A 262 -6.14 -10.36 -3.65
C GLN A 262 -7.35 -10.95 -2.95
N SER A 263 -7.12 -12.07 -2.28
CA SER A 263 -8.14 -12.73 -1.49
C SER A 263 -7.54 -13.59 -0.41
N VAL A 264 -8.23 -13.66 0.73
CA VAL A 264 -7.95 -14.67 1.75
C VAL A 264 -8.72 -15.95 1.41
N ARG A 265 -8.02 -17.09 1.35
CA ARG A 265 -8.61 -18.41 1.05
C ARG A 265 -8.19 -19.46 2.07
N THR A 266 -9.09 -20.37 2.41
CA THR A 266 -8.78 -21.58 3.19
C THR A 266 -7.87 -22.53 2.40
N GLU A 267 -7.29 -23.53 3.07
CA GLU A 267 -6.53 -24.61 2.41
C GLU A 267 -7.35 -25.34 1.32
N GLY A 268 -8.66 -25.51 1.55
CA GLY A 268 -9.59 -26.08 0.57
C GLY A 268 -9.94 -25.16 -0.61
N GLY A 269 -9.37 -23.95 -0.66
CA GLY A 269 -9.59 -22.98 -1.73
C GLY A 269 -10.86 -22.13 -1.58
N GLN A 270 -11.62 -22.29 -0.50
CA GLN A 270 -12.78 -21.44 -0.23
C GLN A 270 -12.32 -20.01 0.00
N ARG A 271 -12.88 -19.06 -0.77
CA ARG A 271 -12.67 -17.63 -0.53
C ARG A 271 -13.38 -17.20 0.75
N LEU A 272 -12.67 -16.45 1.59
CA LEU A 272 -13.20 -15.82 2.79
C LEU A 272 -13.44 -14.33 2.58
N ALA A 273 -12.47 -13.65 1.94
CA ALA A 273 -12.56 -12.25 1.56
C ALA A 273 -11.80 -11.99 0.25
N SER A 274 -12.15 -10.94 -0.48
CA SER A 274 -11.36 -10.42 -1.60
C SER A 274 -11.48 -8.91 -1.77
N ILE A 275 -10.38 -8.31 -2.19
CA ILE A 275 -10.20 -6.87 -2.38
C ILE A 275 -9.53 -6.58 -3.72
N ASN A 276 -9.94 -5.50 -4.40
CA ASN A 276 -9.33 -5.05 -5.66
C ASN A 276 -9.00 -3.53 -5.69
N PRO A 277 -8.37 -2.93 -4.66
CA PRO A 277 -8.01 -1.52 -4.71
C PRO A 277 -6.97 -1.22 -5.80
N TYR A 278 -7.10 -0.08 -6.49
CA TYR A 278 -6.11 0.35 -7.49
C TYR A 278 -5.37 1.58 -6.99
N TYR A 279 -4.06 1.45 -6.80
CA TYR A 279 -3.21 2.55 -6.35
C TYR A 279 -2.60 3.23 -7.56
N GLN A 280 -2.54 4.55 -7.52
CA GLN A 280 -2.23 5.37 -8.68
C GLN A 280 -1.17 6.37 -8.25
N VAL A 281 -0.07 6.44 -8.99
CA VAL A 281 0.98 7.45 -8.81
C VAL A 281 1.06 8.28 -10.08
N LEU A 282 0.98 9.59 -9.92
CA LEU A 282 1.29 10.54 -10.97
C LEU A 282 2.73 11.03 -10.79
N HIS A 283 3.38 11.28 -11.91
CA HIS A 283 4.75 11.83 -11.96
C HIS A 283 5.76 10.97 -11.18
N PRO A 284 5.82 9.64 -11.44
CA PRO A 284 6.83 8.79 -10.82
C PRO A 284 8.24 9.26 -11.21
N SER A 285 9.25 8.95 -10.39
CA SER A 285 10.66 9.32 -10.65
C SER A 285 11.38 8.37 -11.63
N ARG A 286 10.64 7.49 -12.31
CA ARG A 286 11.19 6.51 -13.24
C ARG A 286 10.27 6.20 -14.42
N PHE A 287 10.88 5.71 -15.49
CA PHE A 287 10.25 4.85 -16.49
C PHE A 287 11.19 3.71 -16.87
N TYR A 288 10.66 2.65 -17.48
CA TYR A 288 11.47 1.55 -17.97
C TYR A 288 12.13 1.89 -19.32
N ASP A 289 13.45 1.82 -19.38
CA ASP A 289 14.22 1.95 -20.62
C ASP A 289 15.31 0.88 -20.69
N PRO A 290 15.15 -0.17 -21.53
CA PRO A 290 16.13 -1.26 -21.62
C PRO A 290 17.50 -0.81 -22.15
N ALA A 291 17.63 0.38 -22.75
CA ALA A 291 18.89 0.91 -23.24
C ALA A 291 19.75 1.54 -22.12
N LEU A 292 19.14 1.86 -20.97
CA LEU A 292 19.82 2.53 -19.85
C LEU A 292 20.31 1.54 -18.79
N PRO A 293 21.33 1.93 -17.98
CA PRO A 293 21.76 1.13 -16.85
C PRO A 293 20.59 0.75 -15.94
N ASN A 294 20.53 -0.52 -15.53
CA ASN A 294 19.45 -1.08 -14.73
C ASN A 294 18.04 -1.03 -15.34
N GLY A 295 17.91 -0.63 -16.61
CA GLY A 295 16.61 -0.49 -17.26
C GLY A 295 15.82 0.75 -16.81
N VAL A 296 16.45 1.73 -16.15
CA VAL A 296 15.77 2.86 -15.52
C VAL A 296 16.10 4.15 -16.26
N GLY A 297 15.08 4.77 -16.85
CA GLY A 297 15.12 6.18 -17.29
C GLY A 297 14.53 7.11 -16.25
N ARG A 298 14.96 8.37 -16.25
CA ARG A 298 14.45 9.42 -15.36
C ARG A 298 13.64 10.43 -16.15
N PRO A 299 12.39 10.73 -15.76
CA PRO A 299 11.59 11.75 -16.45
C PRO A 299 12.26 13.13 -16.46
N ILE A 300 13.03 13.48 -15.42
CA ILE A 300 13.79 14.73 -15.40
C ILE A 300 14.86 14.77 -16.50
N ASP A 301 15.51 13.64 -16.81
CA ASP A 301 16.48 13.57 -17.92
C ASP A 301 15.77 13.80 -19.25
N ALA A 302 14.57 13.24 -19.42
CA ALA A 302 13.74 13.44 -20.59
C ALA A 302 13.27 14.90 -20.79
N CYS A 303 13.28 15.74 -19.76
CA CYS A 303 13.01 17.17 -19.90
C CYS A 303 14.09 17.91 -20.71
N TYR A 304 15.30 17.37 -20.76
CA TYR A 304 16.42 17.94 -21.52
C TYR A 304 16.59 17.32 -22.91
N GLU A 305 15.78 16.31 -23.24
CA GLU A 305 15.88 15.60 -24.51
C GLU A 305 15.23 16.40 -25.64
N VAL A 306 15.92 16.41 -26.79
CA VAL A 306 15.37 16.85 -28.07
C VAL A 306 15.64 15.75 -29.08
N GLU A 307 14.57 15.17 -29.62
CA GLU A 307 14.65 14.12 -30.63
C GLU A 307 15.13 14.69 -31.98
N ALA A 308 15.56 13.80 -32.88
CA ALA A 308 16.08 14.20 -34.19
C ALA A 308 15.04 14.92 -35.09
N ASN A 309 13.75 14.69 -34.85
CA ASN A 309 12.62 15.37 -35.48
C ASN A 309 12.31 16.74 -34.83
N GLY A 310 12.99 17.09 -33.73
CA GLY A 310 12.77 18.31 -32.96
C GLY A 310 11.74 18.17 -31.82
N ASP A 311 11.22 16.97 -31.58
CA ASP A 311 10.26 16.73 -30.50
C ASP A 311 10.96 16.83 -29.14
N GLN A 312 10.30 17.47 -28.18
CA GLN A 312 10.83 17.71 -26.84
C GLN A 312 9.69 17.76 -25.82
N ALA A 313 10.02 17.72 -24.53
CA ALA A 313 9.02 17.87 -23.48
C ALA A 313 8.39 19.28 -23.52
N GLN A 314 7.06 19.35 -23.45
CA GLN A 314 6.27 20.58 -23.48
C GLN A 314 5.24 20.53 -22.33
N THR A 315 5.74 20.69 -21.11
CA THR A 315 4.97 20.54 -19.87
C THR A 315 5.49 21.44 -18.76
N SER A 316 4.58 21.95 -17.92
CA SER A 316 4.96 22.76 -16.78
C SER A 316 5.83 22.01 -15.78
N LEU A 317 5.73 20.68 -15.68
CA LEU A 317 6.58 19.91 -14.76
C LEU A 317 8.07 20.05 -15.09
N CYS A 318 8.42 20.10 -16.39
CA CYS A 318 9.80 20.34 -16.82
C CYS A 318 10.17 21.81 -16.59
N ASP A 319 9.28 22.75 -16.89
CA ASP A 319 9.53 24.18 -16.66
C ASP A 319 9.76 24.48 -15.17
N ASP A 320 8.92 23.92 -14.30
CA ASP A 320 8.98 24.09 -12.84
C ASP A 320 10.25 23.43 -12.29
N SER A 321 10.57 22.23 -12.75
CA SER A 321 11.79 21.52 -12.32
C SER A 321 13.07 22.22 -12.76
N THR A 322 13.13 22.73 -14.00
CA THR A 322 14.37 23.24 -14.62
C THR A 322 14.46 24.77 -14.66
N GLY A 323 13.48 25.47 -14.10
CA GLY A 323 13.39 26.94 -14.21
C GLY A 323 13.24 27.40 -15.67
N GLY A 324 12.38 26.73 -16.44
CA GLY A 324 12.18 26.98 -17.88
C GLY A 324 13.43 26.66 -18.72
N GLY A 325 14.15 25.59 -18.37
CA GLY A 325 15.38 25.16 -19.04
C GLY A 325 16.62 25.97 -18.69
N THR A 326 16.57 26.83 -17.67
CA THR A 326 17.73 27.65 -17.26
C THR A 326 18.68 26.91 -16.31
N ILE A 327 18.18 25.89 -15.62
CA ILE A 327 18.95 24.98 -14.76
C ILE A 327 19.11 23.69 -15.55
N LEU A 328 20.37 23.33 -15.86
CA LEU A 328 20.68 22.26 -16.82
C LEU A 328 21.02 20.92 -16.18
N ASP A 329 21.17 20.88 -14.85
CA ASP A 329 21.71 19.73 -14.13
C ASP A 329 20.84 19.33 -12.92
N VAL A 330 19.51 19.52 -13.00
CA VAL A 330 18.59 19.04 -11.95
C VAL A 330 18.57 17.52 -11.99
N MET A 331 18.94 16.90 -10.87
CA MET A 331 19.00 15.45 -10.73
C MET A 331 17.64 14.89 -10.31
N PHE A 332 17.42 13.59 -10.52
CA PHE A 332 16.13 12.94 -10.20
C PHE A 332 15.79 12.96 -8.70
N ASP A 333 16.80 13.05 -7.84
CA ASP A 333 16.71 13.11 -6.39
C ASP A 333 16.82 14.54 -5.84
N ASP A 334 16.80 15.55 -6.71
CA ASP A 334 16.74 16.94 -6.29
C ASP A 334 15.29 17.30 -5.84
N PRO A 335 15.10 17.96 -4.68
CA PRO A 335 13.79 18.47 -4.25
C PRO A 335 13.08 19.40 -5.23
N GLN A 336 13.80 19.96 -6.21
CA GLN A 336 13.21 20.76 -7.27
C GLN A 336 12.51 19.90 -8.35
N SER A 337 12.85 18.61 -8.48
CA SER A 337 12.24 17.72 -9.46
C SER A 337 10.78 17.41 -9.09
N GLU A 338 9.85 17.80 -9.94
CA GLU A 338 8.41 17.53 -9.79
C GLU A 338 8.04 16.04 -10.05
N PHE A 339 9.03 15.21 -10.42
CA PHE A 339 8.87 13.78 -10.67
C PHE A 339 9.24 12.97 -9.42
N ASP A 340 8.47 13.10 -8.35
CA ASP A 340 8.74 12.52 -7.03
C ASP A 340 7.63 11.54 -6.54
N GLY A 341 6.58 11.36 -7.34
CA GLY A 341 5.46 10.48 -7.01
C GLY A 341 4.59 10.93 -5.83
N VAL A 342 4.60 12.21 -5.43
CA VAL A 342 3.81 12.68 -4.26
C VAL A 342 2.33 12.92 -4.54
N ILE A 343 1.90 12.86 -5.80
CA ILE A 343 0.49 12.94 -6.17
C ILE A 343 -0.05 11.54 -6.40
N ARG A 344 -0.88 11.08 -5.47
CA ARG A 344 -1.40 9.70 -5.43
C ARG A 344 -2.88 9.64 -5.10
N PHE A 345 -3.52 8.60 -5.60
CA PHE A 345 -4.89 8.27 -5.23
C PHE A 345 -5.15 6.77 -5.28
N VAL A 346 -6.21 6.34 -4.60
CA VAL A 346 -6.62 4.94 -4.54
C VAL A 346 -8.07 4.82 -5.00
N ASP A 347 -8.33 3.98 -5.99
CA ASP A 347 -9.68 3.58 -6.35
C ASP A 347 -10.09 2.39 -5.47
N ILE A 348 -11.10 2.58 -4.63
CA ILE A 348 -11.60 1.51 -3.75
C ILE A 348 -12.53 0.60 -4.56
N ASN A 349 -12.05 -0.54 -5.07
CA ASN A 349 -12.90 -1.45 -5.84
C ASN A 349 -13.04 -2.81 -5.16
N SER A 350 -14.24 -3.38 -5.26
CA SER A 350 -14.60 -4.73 -4.80
C SER A 350 -14.21 -5.02 -3.34
N ASN A 351 -15.20 -5.06 -2.45
CA ASN A 351 -14.99 -5.42 -1.05
C ASN A 351 -15.93 -6.57 -0.70
N ARG A 352 -15.47 -7.81 -0.90
CA ARG A 352 -16.32 -9.01 -0.83
C ARG A 352 -15.88 -9.93 0.29
N ILE A 353 -16.85 -10.43 1.05
CA ILE A 353 -16.73 -11.38 2.15
C ILE A 353 -17.70 -12.53 1.87
N THR A 354 -17.21 -13.75 2.02
CA THR A 354 -17.96 -15.01 1.86
C THR A 354 -17.72 -15.93 3.08
N ASN A 355 -17.80 -15.34 4.28
CA ASN A 355 -17.48 -15.95 5.57
C ASN A 355 -18.71 -16.13 6.47
N ALA A 356 -19.88 -16.40 5.87
CA ALA A 356 -21.12 -16.54 6.64
C ALA A 356 -21.04 -17.70 7.64
N ASN A 357 -21.33 -17.42 8.91
CA ASN A 357 -21.23 -18.34 10.05
C ASN A 357 -19.81 -18.88 10.32
N GLY A 358 -18.78 -18.26 9.74
CA GLY A 358 -17.40 -18.59 10.00
C GLY A 358 -16.82 -17.82 11.19
N PRO A 359 -15.61 -18.18 11.65
CA PRO A 359 -14.88 -17.40 12.64
C PRO A 359 -14.48 -16.03 12.07
N GLU A 360 -14.34 -15.04 12.95
CA GLU A 360 -13.89 -13.69 12.56
C GLU A 360 -12.38 -13.59 12.40
N VAL A 361 -11.63 -14.49 13.06
CA VAL A 361 -10.17 -14.51 13.04
C VAL A 361 -9.68 -15.70 12.24
N TRP A 362 -8.80 -15.39 11.28
CA TRP A 362 -8.12 -16.37 10.46
C TRP A 362 -6.62 -16.09 10.47
N TYR A 363 -5.81 -17.13 10.33
CA TYR A 363 -4.38 -17.04 10.11
C TYR A 363 -4.12 -17.59 8.71
N SER A 364 -3.60 -16.76 7.81
CA SER A 364 -3.24 -17.14 6.44
C SER A 364 -1.74 -17.15 6.27
N ASP A 365 -1.24 -17.78 5.21
CA ASP A 365 0.13 -17.53 4.77
C ASP A 365 0.28 -16.09 4.25
N PRO A 366 1.50 -15.61 4.02
CA PRO A 366 1.77 -14.24 3.59
C PRO A 366 1.09 -13.85 2.27
N PHE A 367 0.65 -14.81 1.44
CA PHE A 367 -0.05 -14.56 0.19
C PHE A 367 -1.58 -14.65 0.33
N GLY A 368 -2.09 -14.73 1.55
CA GLY A 368 -3.53 -14.86 1.84
C GLY A 368 -4.09 -16.25 1.57
N LYS A 369 -3.26 -17.29 1.40
CA LYS A 369 -3.73 -18.67 1.18
C LYS A 369 -3.66 -19.47 2.48
N ASN A 370 -4.13 -20.71 2.42
CA ASN A 370 -4.03 -21.68 3.54
C ASN A 370 -4.60 -21.17 4.87
N ALA A 371 -5.65 -20.36 4.81
CA ALA A 371 -6.26 -19.77 5.99
C ALA A 371 -6.87 -20.84 6.92
N ARG A 372 -6.57 -20.73 8.21
CA ARG A 372 -7.05 -21.59 9.31
C ARG A 372 -7.32 -20.79 10.58
N THR A 373 -7.95 -21.38 11.58
CA THR A 373 -8.30 -20.70 12.84
C THR A 373 -7.18 -20.67 13.87
N GLU A 374 -6.11 -21.44 13.66
CA GLU A 374 -4.96 -21.51 14.55
C GLU A 374 -3.72 -20.91 13.88
N PRO A 375 -2.87 -20.18 14.62
CA PRO A 375 -1.64 -19.62 14.08
C PRO A 375 -0.64 -20.70 13.67
N PHE A 376 0.29 -20.32 12.80
CA PHE A 376 1.38 -21.18 12.35
C PHE A 376 2.63 -20.38 11.96
N PRO A 377 3.80 -21.02 11.80
CA PRO A 377 5.02 -20.30 11.42
C PRO A 377 4.82 -19.50 10.13
N GLY A 378 5.09 -18.20 10.20
CA GLY A 378 4.92 -17.27 9.07
C GLY A 378 3.48 -16.91 8.74
N SER A 379 2.51 -17.26 9.60
CA SER A 379 1.13 -16.89 9.38
C SER A 379 0.85 -15.45 9.77
N ILE A 380 0.01 -14.77 8.99
CA ILE A 380 -0.51 -13.45 9.29
C ILE A 380 -1.95 -13.57 9.77
N ARG A 381 -2.24 -12.96 10.92
CA ARG A 381 -3.60 -12.84 11.45
C ARG A 381 -4.42 -11.88 10.57
N GLN A 382 -5.58 -12.34 10.12
CA GLN A 382 -6.59 -11.62 9.36
C GLN A 382 -7.86 -11.50 10.21
N VAL A 383 -8.56 -10.38 10.13
CA VAL A 383 -9.92 -10.22 10.68
C VAL A 383 -10.89 -10.10 9.53
N ILE A 384 -11.93 -10.93 9.51
CA ILE A 384 -12.93 -10.99 8.44
C ILE A 384 -14.29 -11.22 9.09
N ALA A 385 -15.22 -10.27 8.98
CA ALA A 385 -16.55 -10.39 9.56
C ALA A 385 -17.26 -11.69 9.17
N SER A 386 -18.05 -12.25 10.10
CA SER A 386 -18.86 -13.47 9.88
C SER A 386 -20.12 -13.18 9.06
N ILE A 387 -19.96 -12.67 7.84
CA ILE A 387 -21.05 -12.28 6.94
C ILE A 387 -20.85 -12.83 5.53
N ASN A 388 -21.84 -12.63 4.67
CA ASN A 388 -21.68 -12.73 3.23
C ASN A 388 -22.27 -11.48 2.57
N ASN A 389 -21.42 -10.73 1.87
CA ASN A 389 -21.81 -9.51 1.15
C ASN A 389 -21.49 -9.58 -0.35
N ASP A 390 -21.25 -10.77 -0.92
CA ASP A 390 -20.71 -10.97 -2.29
C ASP A 390 -21.57 -10.34 -3.40
N ILE A 391 -22.82 -9.97 -3.09
CA ILE A 391 -23.76 -9.32 -4.00
C ILE A 391 -24.05 -7.85 -3.66
N VAL A 392 -23.46 -7.28 -2.62
CA VAL A 392 -23.87 -5.96 -2.10
C VAL A 392 -22.92 -4.85 -2.55
N LEU A 393 -21.64 -4.93 -2.20
CA LEU A 393 -20.66 -3.86 -2.46
C LEU A 393 -19.97 -4.04 -3.82
N GLU A 394 -20.06 -3.03 -4.68
CA GLU A 394 -19.44 -3.06 -6.01
C GLU A 394 -18.12 -2.28 -6.04
N SER A 395 -18.16 -0.99 -5.71
CA SER A 395 -16.99 -0.11 -5.65
C SER A 395 -17.24 1.09 -4.74
N GLY A 396 -16.21 1.63 -4.11
CA GLY A 396 -16.20 2.93 -3.46
C GLY A 396 -15.71 4.04 -4.40
N PRO A 397 -15.47 5.25 -3.87
CA PRO A 397 -14.91 6.36 -4.62
C PRO A 397 -13.40 6.20 -4.84
N SER A 398 -12.84 7.06 -5.68
CA SER A 398 -11.41 7.37 -5.63
C SER A 398 -11.12 8.28 -4.44
N ILE A 399 -10.14 7.93 -3.62
CA ILE A 399 -9.70 8.74 -2.49
C ILE A 399 -8.29 9.29 -2.78
N GLY A 400 -8.04 10.57 -2.46
CA GLY A 400 -6.73 11.20 -2.61
C GLY A 400 -6.46 12.02 -3.88
N ARG A 401 -7.36 12.01 -4.88
CA ARG A 401 -7.12 12.65 -6.21
C ARG A 401 -6.62 14.10 -6.20
N ASN A 402 -7.02 14.88 -5.19
CA ASN A 402 -6.69 16.31 -5.08
C ASN A 402 -5.67 16.60 -3.95
N ARG A 403 -4.92 15.58 -3.50
CA ARG A 403 -3.97 15.70 -2.41
C ARG A 403 -2.54 15.69 -2.94
N HIS A 404 -1.74 16.55 -2.33
CA HIS A 404 -0.29 16.58 -2.50
C HIS A 404 0.33 16.11 -1.18
N TYR A 405 1.10 15.02 -1.22
CA TYR A 405 1.71 14.45 -0.01
C TYR A 405 3.10 14.98 0.28
N GLY A 406 3.71 15.66 -0.70
CA GLY A 406 5.05 16.19 -0.57
C GLY A 406 5.15 17.29 0.48
N GLY A 407 6.39 17.58 0.86
CA GLY A 407 6.80 18.71 1.68
C GLY A 407 7.94 19.46 1.01
N PRO A 408 8.45 20.55 1.61
CA PRO A 408 9.42 21.44 0.97
C PRO A 408 10.73 20.79 0.52
N THR A 409 11.05 19.61 1.03
CA THR A 409 12.27 18.88 0.66
C THR A 409 11.98 17.42 0.31
N VAL A 410 10.73 17.04 0.01
CA VAL A 410 10.46 15.68 -0.44
C VAL A 410 11.05 15.53 -1.84
N HIS A 411 11.76 14.43 -2.08
CA HIS A 411 12.39 14.13 -3.35
C HIS A 411 12.46 12.61 -3.55
N ALA A 412 12.77 12.16 -4.78
CA ALA A 412 13.09 10.76 -4.97
C ALA A 412 14.42 10.40 -4.25
N PRO A 413 14.60 9.22 -3.66
CA PRO A 413 13.68 8.09 -3.62
C PRO A 413 12.47 8.36 -2.72
N ASN A 414 11.28 8.19 -3.31
CA ASN A 414 10.00 8.31 -2.63
C ASN A 414 9.05 7.22 -3.11
#